data_AF-A0A4P7C116-F1
#
_entry.id   AF-A0A4P7C116-F1
#
_cell.length_a   1.000
_cell.length_b   1.000
_cell.length_c   1.000
_cell.angle_alpha   90.00
_cell.angle_beta   90.00
_cell.angle_gamma   90.00
#
_symmetry.space_group_name_H-M   'P 1'
#
loop_
_entity.id
_entity.type
_entity.pdbx_description
1 polymer ?
#
loop_
_entity_poly.entity_id
_entity_poly.type
_entity_poly.pdbx_seq_one_letter_code
_entity_poly.pdbx_strand_id
1 'polypeptide(L)'
;MRENFRLTGLGFHFEMKAKPQPSSKTSDSSDPFLLSTPQLLDDKNPLVETRESKVRQWIRKLPVMNLLHSSRALLDGLTLLNEQPLQEKHRVQLLDLYRIPINTMLLSFDPLHLRQLPVPLAKREQVAQNIAQLPLMLANGYKTVVKQGYQLDHRPSKNKTLLLAAIRACEQLGYALLHLFRIAHPVPPQLYLELNQLYRYAEHHQVLYQLPHAATRAGIDKDIATIYKRLMLLAIIDPSRLSEREILSTYELLERLLTHVEISPPHGPLEGLERKCCFIVDLNSDHPPRALVPHGFTSENQNLRLFNTYSLLRKVGELLHQAEHPSAQRMPKIDVQLLRHLAPYLNASYQRPSPGKSLPN
;
A
#
# COMPACT_ATOMS: atom_id res chain seq x y z
N MET A 1 31.70 76.52 39.06
CA MET A 1 30.73 75.72 38.28
C MET A 1 31.04 74.26 38.55
N ARG A 2 30.03 73.54 39.02
CA ARG A 2 30.01 72.22 39.70
C ARG A 2 31.21 71.27 39.50
N GLU A 3 31.92 71.02 40.60
CA GLU A 3 32.62 69.77 40.92
C GLU A 3 31.59 68.64 41.21
N ASN A 4 32.04 67.38 41.12
CA ASN A 4 31.69 66.21 41.97
C ASN A 4 32.27 64.94 41.29
N PHE A 5 33.33 64.27 41.78
CA PHE A 5 33.39 63.36 42.93
C PHE A 5 32.11 62.49 43.07
N ARG A 6 32.09 61.17 43.29
CA ARG A 6 33.06 60.06 43.43
C ARG A 6 32.19 58.83 43.83
N LEU A 7 32.80 57.62 43.81
CA LEU A 7 32.45 56.42 44.62
C LEU A 7 31.20 55.62 44.17
N THR A 8 31.12 54.29 44.18
CA THR A 8 31.81 53.16 44.86
C THR A 8 31.52 51.90 44.01
N GLY A 9 32.39 50.91 43.83
CA GLY A 9 32.79 49.92 44.84
C GLY A 9 31.92 48.65 44.75
N LEU A 10 32.58 47.52 44.45
CA LEU A 10 32.15 46.10 44.55
C LEU A 10 31.14 45.55 43.53
N GLY A 11 31.65 44.71 42.62
CA GLY A 11 30.87 43.75 41.84
C GLY A 11 31.65 42.45 41.69
N PHE A 12 31.16 41.39 42.34
CA PHE A 12 31.76 40.06 42.46
C PHE A 12 32.10 39.41 41.10
N HIS A 13 33.28 38.80 41.05
CA HIS A 13 33.66 37.84 40.00
C HIS A 13 32.88 36.53 40.23
N PHE A 14 31.86 36.26 39.41
CA PHE A 14 31.21 34.96 39.33
C PHE A 14 31.43 34.40 37.92
N GLU A 15 32.41 33.52 37.82
CA GLU A 15 32.70 32.72 36.64
C GLU A 15 31.64 31.61 36.53
N MET A 16 30.55 31.87 35.80
CA MET A 16 29.60 30.82 35.42
C MET A 16 30.08 30.15 34.13
N LYS A 17 30.71 28.97 34.29
CA LYS A 17 30.90 27.99 33.22
C LYS A 17 29.56 27.77 32.51
N ALA A 18 29.48 28.17 31.24
CA ALA A 18 28.36 27.82 30.38
C ALA A 18 28.29 26.29 30.27
N LYS A 19 27.21 25.71 30.80
CA LYS A 19 26.84 24.32 30.49
C LYS A 19 26.63 24.22 28.98
N PRO A 20 27.18 23.20 28.30
CA PRO A 20 26.84 22.97 26.90
C PRO A 20 25.34 22.66 26.83
N GLN A 21 24.60 23.48 26.08
CA GLN A 21 23.24 23.17 25.68
C GLN A 21 23.25 21.79 24.99
N PRO A 22 22.34 20.87 25.33
CA PRO A 22 22.19 19.66 24.55
C PRO A 22 21.73 20.08 23.16
N SER A 23 22.62 19.88 22.18
CA SER A 23 22.37 19.98 20.76
C SER A 23 21.01 19.38 20.44
N SER A 24 20.08 20.22 19.98
CA SER A 24 18.87 19.79 19.30
C SER A 24 19.30 18.83 18.20
N LYS A 25 19.04 17.53 18.38
CA LYS A 25 19.04 16.58 17.28
C LYS A 25 17.91 17.02 16.36
N THR A 26 18.26 17.85 15.38
CA THR A 26 17.47 18.08 14.19
C THR A 26 17.12 16.71 13.62
N SER A 27 15.83 16.39 13.60
CA SER A 27 15.30 15.25 12.89
C SER A 27 15.58 15.46 11.39
N ASP A 28 16.58 14.77 10.87
CA ASP A 28 16.79 14.63 9.43
C ASP A 28 15.61 13.86 8.82
N SER A 29 14.57 14.60 8.41
CA SER A 29 13.66 14.17 7.35
C SER A 29 13.12 15.42 6.65
N SER A 30 13.92 16.01 5.77
CA SER A 30 13.56 17.15 4.92
C SER A 30 12.53 16.81 3.84
N ASP A 31 12.09 15.56 3.76
CA ASP A 31 11.17 15.09 2.73
C ASP A 31 9.72 15.02 3.26
N PRO A 32 8.75 15.64 2.58
CA PRO A 32 7.37 15.63 3.01
C PRO A 32 6.77 14.23 2.96
N PHE A 33 5.94 13.89 3.96
CA PHE A 33 5.15 12.65 3.95
C PHE A 33 3.88 12.83 3.10
N LEU A 34 3.90 12.27 1.88
CA LEU A 34 2.93 12.54 0.82
C LEU A 34 1.71 11.62 0.86
N LEU A 35 1.01 11.54 2.00
CA LEU A 35 -0.29 10.84 2.08
C LEU A 35 -1.48 11.79 1.90
N SER A 36 -2.30 11.50 0.88
CA SER A 36 -3.61 12.12 0.73
C SER A 36 -4.59 11.51 1.74
N THR A 37 -5.30 12.39 2.43
CA THR A 37 -6.32 12.02 3.42
C THR A 37 -7.49 12.98 3.28
N PRO A 38 -8.72 12.52 3.55
CA PRO A 38 -9.87 13.41 3.68
C PRO A 38 -9.59 14.52 4.69
N GLN A 39 -10.16 15.69 4.43
CA GLN A 39 -10.13 16.77 5.40
C GLN A 39 -11.06 16.42 6.57
N LEU A 40 -10.57 16.59 7.79
CA LEU A 40 -11.38 16.39 8.99
C LEU A 40 -12.21 17.63 9.27
N LEU A 41 -13.41 17.44 9.79
CA LEU A 41 -14.22 18.51 10.35
C LEU A 41 -13.59 19.03 11.64
N ASP A 42 -13.79 20.31 11.92
CA ASP A 42 -13.36 20.94 13.17
C ASP A 42 -14.12 20.34 14.37
N ASP A 43 -15.43 20.13 14.20
CA ASP A 43 -16.33 19.56 15.21
C ASP A 43 -16.90 18.20 14.79
N LYS A 44 -17.29 17.41 15.78
CA LYS A 44 -17.98 16.13 15.55
C LYS A 44 -19.35 16.37 14.92
N ASN A 45 -19.65 15.67 13.83
CA ASN A 45 -20.98 15.64 13.26
C ASN A 45 -21.87 14.65 14.06
N PRO A 46 -22.90 15.12 14.77
CA PRO A 46 -23.74 14.26 15.60
C PRO A 46 -24.59 13.27 14.79
N LEU A 47 -24.73 13.48 13.48
CA LEU A 47 -25.43 12.56 12.59
C LEU A 47 -24.61 11.30 12.26
N VAL A 48 -23.30 11.32 12.51
CA VAL A 48 -22.44 10.15 12.27
C VAL A 48 -22.46 9.24 13.49
N GLU A 49 -22.99 8.04 13.30
CA GLU A 49 -23.00 7.03 14.36
C GLU A 49 -21.58 6.50 14.61
N THR A 50 -21.06 6.75 15.80
CA THR A 50 -19.70 6.35 16.21
C THR A 50 -19.70 5.27 17.28
N ARG A 51 -20.87 4.79 17.74
CA ARG A 51 -20.94 3.64 18.66
C ARG A 51 -20.81 2.34 17.89
N GLU A 52 -19.74 1.60 18.18
CA GLU A 52 -19.41 0.33 17.50
C GLU A 52 -20.59 -0.65 17.45
N SER A 53 -21.38 -0.76 18.52
CA SER A 53 -22.53 -1.67 18.59
C SER A 53 -23.64 -1.30 17.59
N LYS A 54 -23.92 -0.01 17.42
CA LYS A 54 -24.94 0.48 16.49
C LYS A 54 -24.48 0.42 15.05
N VAL A 55 -23.22 0.77 14.78
CA VAL A 55 -22.62 0.58 13.44
C VAL A 55 -22.66 -0.90 13.05
N ARG A 56 -22.28 -1.80 13.96
CA ARG A 56 -22.37 -3.26 13.72
C ARG A 56 -23.79 -3.72 13.46
N GLN A 57 -24.78 -3.22 14.21
CA GLN A 57 -26.19 -3.54 13.99
C GLN A 57 -26.69 -3.05 12.63
N TRP A 58 -26.30 -1.83 12.23
CA TRP A 58 -26.66 -1.26 10.93
C TRP A 58 -26.05 -2.05 9.77
N ILE A 59 -24.75 -2.39 9.84
CA ILE A 59 -24.07 -3.22 8.82
C ILE A 59 -24.78 -4.56 8.63
N ARG A 60 -25.21 -5.22 9.72
CA ARG A 60 -25.93 -6.50 9.67
C ARG A 60 -27.30 -6.42 8.98
N LYS A 61 -27.89 -5.22 8.87
CA LYS A 61 -29.17 -5.00 8.19
C LYS A 61 -29.01 -4.71 6.69
N LEU A 62 -27.78 -4.57 6.19
CA LEU A 62 -27.56 -4.32 4.77
C LEU A 62 -28.00 -5.53 3.92
N PRO A 63 -28.71 -5.31 2.81
CA PRO A 63 -29.21 -6.38 1.96
C PRO A 63 -28.06 -7.08 1.20
N VAL A 64 -27.76 -8.33 1.58
CA VAL A 64 -26.66 -9.12 0.98
C VAL A 64 -26.83 -9.29 -0.54
N MET A 65 -28.07 -9.50 -1.01
CA MET A 65 -28.36 -9.74 -2.42
C MET A 65 -28.47 -8.46 -3.27
N ASN A 66 -28.46 -7.28 -2.66
CA ASN A 66 -28.56 -6.00 -3.38
C ASN A 66 -27.22 -5.24 -3.29
N LEU A 67 -26.28 -5.65 -4.14
CA LEU A 67 -24.93 -5.06 -4.20
C LEU A 67 -24.97 -3.55 -4.44
N LEU A 68 -25.88 -3.06 -5.30
CA LEU A 68 -25.99 -1.63 -5.58
C LEU A 68 -26.36 -0.83 -4.33
N HIS A 69 -27.40 -1.25 -3.62
CA HIS A 69 -27.85 -0.58 -2.40
C HIS A 69 -26.80 -0.68 -1.29
N SER A 70 -26.26 -1.89 -1.05
CA SER A 70 -25.30 -2.13 0.03
C SER A 70 -23.97 -1.40 -0.21
N SER A 71 -23.44 -1.43 -1.44
CA SER A 71 -22.20 -0.70 -1.76
C SER A 71 -22.38 0.81 -1.63
N ARG A 72 -23.51 1.36 -2.08
CA ARG A 72 -23.83 2.79 -1.91
C ARG A 72 -23.94 3.18 -0.43
N ALA A 73 -24.70 2.42 0.36
CA ALA A 73 -24.86 2.70 1.78
C ALA A 73 -23.53 2.65 2.55
N LEU A 74 -22.64 1.72 2.18
CA LEU A 74 -21.29 1.63 2.76
C LEU A 74 -20.42 2.83 2.35
N LEU A 75 -20.47 3.29 1.09
CA LEU A 75 -19.77 4.49 0.63
C LEU A 75 -20.25 5.74 1.34
N ASP A 76 -21.57 5.94 1.45
CA ASP A 76 -22.16 7.09 2.13
C ASP A 76 -21.72 7.13 3.60
N GLY A 77 -21.76 5.98 4.29
CA GLY A 77 -21.29 5.86 5.67
C GLY A 77 -19.79 6.11 5.84
N LEU A 78 -18.95 5.57 4.95
CA LEU A 78 -17.50 5.77 5.00
C LEU A 78 -17.10 7.20 4.68
N THR A 79 -17.79 7.86 3.76
CA THR A 79 -17.54 9.27 3.41
C THR A 79 -17.68 10.14 4.65
N LEU A 80 -18.83 10.03 5.35
CA LEU A 80 -19.08 10.79 6.57
C LEU A 80 -18.13 10.40 7.71
N LEU A 81 -17.82 9.11 7.87
CA LEU A 81 -16.89 8.63 8.90
C LEU A 81 -15.47 9.17 8.69
N ASN A 82 -15.02 9.26 7.45
CA ASN A 82 -13.69 9.71 7.10
C ASN A 82 -13.44 11.17 7.46
N GLU A 83 -14.48 12.01 7.44
CA GLU A 83 -14.41 13.41 7.84
C GLU A 83 -14.53 13.62 9.36
N GLN A 84 -14.98 12.62 10.13
CA GLN A 84 -15.17 12.79 11.58
C GLN A 84 -13.85 12.96 12.34
N PRO A 85 -13.69 13.94 13.24
CA PRO A 85 -12.52 14.04 14.11
C PRO A 85 -12.59 12.97 15.22
N LEU A 86 -11.96 11.82 14.98
CA LEU A 86 -11.91 10.67 15.88
C LEU A 86 -10.50 10.38 16.38
N GLN A 87 -10.39 9.82 17.58
CA GLN A 87 -9.13 9.26 18.09
C GLN A 87 -8.69 8.05 17.25
N GLU A 88 -7.38 7.89 17.08
CA GLU A 88 -6.75 6.83 16.26
C GLU A 88 -7.38 5.44 16.48
N LYS A 89 -7.45 5.00 17.73
CA LYS A 89 -7.96 3.66 18.09
C LYS A 89 -9.43 3.50 17.74
N HIS A 90 -10.25 4.50 18.05
CA HIS A 90 -11.68 4.48 17.79
C HIS A 90 -11.97 4.47 16.29
N ARG A 91 -11.22 5.26 15.50
CA ARG A 91 -11.32 5.22 14.04
C ARG A 91 -11.00 3.83 13.49
N VAL A 92 -9.90 3.21 13.91
CA VAL A 92 -9.55 1.84 13.47
C VAL A 92 -10.66 0.85 13.83
N GLN A 93 -11.21 0.91 15.05
CA GLN A 93 -12.29 0.02 15.47
C GLN A 93 -13.53 0.16 14.57
N LEU A 94 -13.93 1.38 14.23
CA LEU A 94 -15.05 1.61 13.33
C LEU A 94 -14.75 1.13 11.91
N LEU A 95 -13.59 1.49 11.34
CA LEU A 95 -13.19 1.05 10.00
C LEU A 95 -13.11 -0.47 9.88
N ASP A 96 -12.69 -1.18 10.92
CA ASP A 96 -12.68 -2.64 10.99
C ASP A 96 -14.08 -3.24 10.85
N LEU A 97 -15.13 -2.55 11.34
CA LEU A 97 -16.52 -2.98 11.15
C LEU A 97 -16.94 -2.91 9.68
N TYR A 98 -16.57 -1.84 8.98
CA TYR A 98 -16.85 -1.67 7.54
C TYR A 98 -15.98 -2.59 6.69
N ARG A 99 -14.73 -2.84 7.10
CA ARG A 99 -13.77 -3.67 6.35
C ARG A 99 -14.30 -5.08 6.12
N ILE A 100 -14.93 -5.70 7.12
CA ILE A 100 -15.42 -7.09 7.00
C ILE A 100 -16.38 -7.26 5.82
N PRO A 101 -17.54 -6.60 5.76
CA PRO A 101 -18.47 -6.75 4.64
C PRO A 101 -17.88 -6.27 3.31
N ILE A 102 -17.02 -5.24 3.32
CA ILE A 102 -16.39 -4.73 2.09
C ILE A 102 -15.42 -5.77 1.52
N ASN A 103 -14.52 -6.33 2.33
CA ASN A 103 -13.61 -7.37 1.88
C ASN A 103 -14.37 -8.62 1.42
N THR A 104 -15.45 -9.01 2.12
CA THR A 104 -16.32 -10.10 1.66
C THR A 104 -16.92 -9.78 0.29
N MET A 105 -17.45 -8.57 0.09
CA MET A 105 -18.01 -8.14 -1.18
C MET A 105 -16.97 -8.16 -2.30
N LEU A 106 -15.75 -7.66 -2.04
CA LEU A 106 -14.63 -7.64 -2.98
C LEU A 106 -14.22 -9.06 -3.40
N LEU A 107 -14.02 -9.96 -2.43
CA LEU A 107 -13.61 -11.34 -2.69
C LEU A 107 -14.69 -12.16 -3.40
N SER A 108 -15.97 -11.88 -3.14
CA SER A 108 -17.11 -12.54 -3.81
C SER A 108 -17.54 -11.86 -5.11
N PHE A 109 -16.96 -10.71 -5.46
CA PHE A 109 -17.34 -9.98 -6.67
C PHE A 109 -16.83 -10.68 -7.92
N ASP A 110 -17.76 -11.04 -8.80
CA ASP A 110 -17.49 -11.58 -10.13
C ASP A 110 -18.02 -10.59 -11.20
N PRO A 111 -17.13 -9.79 -11.83
CA PRO A 111 -17.44 -8.94 -12.98
C PRO A 111 -18.13 -9.67 -14.15
N LEU A 112 -17.82 -10.94 -14.43
CA LEU A 112 -18.50 -11.70 -15.48
C LEU A 112 -19.96 -11.96 -15.09
N HIS A 113 -20.20 -12.39 -13.86
CA HIS A 113 -21.55 -12.55 -13.35
C HIS A 113 -22.33 -11.23 -13.40
N LEU A 114 -21.72 -10.11 -12.97
CA LEU A 114 -22.34 -8.78 -13.05
C LEU A 114 -22.72 -8.40 -14.48
N ARG A 115 -21.88 -8.72 -15.47
CA ARG A 115 -22.16 -8.49 -16.90
C ARG A 115 -23.34 -9.32 -17.40
N GLN A 116 -23.59 -10.49 -16.82
CA GLN A 116 -24.68 -11.39 -17.22
C GLN A 116 -26.03 -11.07 -16.54
N LEU A 117 -26.04 -10.24 -15.50
CA LEU A 117 -27.28 -9.89 -14.81
C LEU A 117 -28.26 -9.12 -15.74
N PRO A 118 -29.57 -9.44 -15.70
CA PRO A 118 -30.61 -8.78 -16.50
C PRO A 118 -30.99 -7.42 -15.90
N VAL A 119 -30.00 -6.54 -15.71
CA VAL A 119 -30.17 -5.19 -15.17
C VAL A 119 -29.58 -4.15 -16.13
N PRO A 120 -30.11 -2.91 -16.15
CA PRO A 120 -29.61 -1.85 -17.03
C PRO A 120 -28.09 -1.68 -16.94
N LEU A 121 -27.43 -1.40 -18.08
CA LEU A 121 -25.98 -1.20 -18.15
C LEU A 121 -25.49 -0.17 -17.12
N ALA A 122 -26.17 0.97 -17.02
CA ALA A 122 -25.85 2.01 -16.05
C ALA A 122 -25.82 1.51 -14.59
N LYS A 123 -26.73 0.59 -14.21
CA LYS A 123 -26.71 -0.01 -12.87
C LYS A 123 -25.53 -0.95 -12.68
N ARG A 124 -25.14 -1.70 -13.72
CA ARG A 124 -23.95 -2.58 -13.68
C ARG A 124 -22.68 -1.75 -13.51
N GLU A 125 -22.53 -0.69 -14.30
CA GLU A 125 -21.39 0.23 -14.21
C GLU A 125 -21.31 0.88 -12.83
N GLN A 126 -22.45 1.34 -12.29
CA GLN A 126 -22.49 1.91 -10.94
C GLN A 126 -22.09 0.91 -9.86
N VAL A 127 -22.52 -0.36 -9.95
CA VAL A 127 -22.06 -1.40 -9.01
C VAL A 127 -20.55 -1.60 -9.11
N ALA A 128 -20.01 -1.71 -10.33
CA ALA A 128 -18.57 -1.90 -10.53
C ALA A 128 -17.75 -0.72 -9.98
N GLN A 129 -18.21 0.52 -10.22
CA GLN A 129 -17.59 1.73 -9.69
C GLN A 129 -17.66 1.77 -8.16
N ASN A 130 -18.83 1.50 -7.56
CA ASN A 130 -18.98 1.51 -6.12
C ASN A 130 -18.05 0.49 -5.45
N ILE A 131 -17.98 -0.74 -6.00
CA ILE A 131 -17.11 -1.80 -5.49
C ILE A 131 -15.63 -1.39 -5.61
N ALA A 132 -15.22 -0.77 -6.72
CA ALA A 132 -13.86 -0.27 -6.88
C ALA A 132 -13.51 0.88 -5.91
N GLN A 133 -14.49 1.70 -5.50
CA GLN A 133 -14.27 2.82 -4.57
C GLN A 133 -14.23 2.44 -3.09
N LEU A 134 -14.97 1.41 -2.67
CA LEU A 134 -15.03 0.98 -1.27
C LEU A 134 -13.64 0.76 -0.61
N PRO A 135 -12.70 0.00 -1.22
CA PRO A 135 -11.37 -0.18 -0.64
C PRO A 135 -10.56 1.14 -0.58
N LEU A 136 -10.74 2.05 -1.55
CA LEU A 136 -10.11 3.38 -1.51
C LEU A 136 -10.64 4.22 -0.33
N MET A 137 -11.95 4.16 -0.08
CA MET A 137 -12.56 4.84 1.07
C MET A 137 -12.09 4.28 2.42
N LEU A 138 -11.92 2.95 2.53
CA LEU A 138 -11.29 2.34 3.70
C LEU A 138 -9.84 2.77 3.85
N ALA A 139 -9.05 2.74 2.77
CA ALA A 139 -7.66 3.17 2.77
C ALA A 139 -7.54 4.62 3.25
N ASN A 140 -8.42 5.53 2.81
CA ASN A 140 -8.48 6.91 3.28
C ASN A 140 -8.66 7.02 4.79
N GLY A 141 -9.57 6.22 5.37
CA GLY A 141 -9.76 6.18 6.81
C GLY A 141 -8.52 5.72 7.58
N TYR A 142 -7.86 4.64 7.11
CA TYR A 142 -6.65 4.14 7.76
C TYR A 142 -5.45 5.08 7.58
N LYS A 143 -5.26 5.65 6.37
CA LYS A 143 -4.23 6.67 6.10
C LYS A 143 -4.40 7.90 7.00
N THR A 144 -5.63 8.27 7.33
CA THR A 144 -5.91 9.36 8.28
C THR A 144 -5.29 9.07 9.65
N VAL A 145 -5.40 7.84 10.15
CA VAL A 145 -4.72 7.42 11.40
C VAL A 145 -3.21 7.52 11.25
N VAL A 146 -2.66 7.06 10.12
CA VAL A 146 -1.21 7.11 9.85
C VAL A 146 -0.70 8.55 9.82
N LYS A 147 -1.40 9.44 9.14
CA LYS A 147 -1.04 10.86 9.00
C LYS A 147 -1.16 11.62 10.32
N GLN A 148 -2.22 11.38 11.09
CA GLN A 148 -2.38 11.95 12.44
C GLN A 148 -1.23 11.49 13.36
N GLY A 149 -0.92 10.19 13.36
CA GLY A 149 0.20 9.66 14.13
C GLY A 149 1.53 10.27 13.73
N TYR A 150 1.79 10.41 12.42
CA TYR A 150 2.98 11.08 11.90
C TYR A 150 3.09 12.54 12.36
N GLN A 151 2.00 13.31 12.28
CA GLN A 151 1.95 14.71 12.73
C GLN A 151 2.19 14.88 14.23
N LEU A 152 1.83 13.86 15.03
CA LEU A 152 2.04 13.83 16.48
C LEU A 152 3.36 13.15 16.89
N ASP A 153 4.25 12.83 15.94
CA ASP A 153 5.50 12.09 16.14
C ASP A 153 5.31 10.73 16.86
N HIS A 154 4.15 10.11 16.67
CA HIS A 154 3.88 8.75 17.12
C HIS A 154 4.64 7.75 16.24
N ARG A 155 5.30 6.77 16.87
CA ARG A 155 6.10 5.76 16.14
C ARG A 155 5.33 4.46 16.00
N PRO A 156 5.20 3.88 14.79
CA PRO A 156 4.47 2.63 14.57
C PRO A 156 5.14 1.44 15.26
N SER A 157 6.46 1.51 15.52
CA SER A 157 7.19 0.51 16.31
C SER A 157 6.76 0.43 17.77
N LYS A 158 6.11 1.48 18.30
CA LYS A 158 5.60 1.55 19.68
C LYS A 158 4.07 1.63 19.77
N ASN A 159 3.43 2.12 18.71
CA ASN A 159 1.97 2.24 18.61
C ASN A 159 1.40 1.15 17.69
N LYS A 160 0.87 0.08 18.29
CA LYS A 160 0.28 -1.06 17.57
C LYS A 160 -0.93 -0.66 16.71
N THR A 161 -1.70 0.35 17.13
CA THR A 161 -2.85 0.85 16.36
C THR A 161 -2.35 1.52 15.08
N LEU A 162 -1.29 2.31 15.17
CA LEU A 162 -0.68 3.00 14.04
C LEU A 162 -0.09 2.03 13.01
N LEU A 163 0.65 1.01 13.48
CA LEU A 163 1.16 -0.06 12.62
C LEU A 163 0.02 -0.84 11.95
N LEU A 164 -1.02 -1.19 12.71
CA LEU A 164 -2.19 -1.87 12.17
C LEU A 164 -2.89 -1.02 11.09
N ALA A 165 -3.04 0.28 11.32
CA ALA A 165 -3.62 1.18 10.33
C ALA A 165 -2.76 1.26 9.06
N ALA A 166 -1.43 1.30 9.16
CA ALA A 166 -0.54 1.28 8.00
C ALA A 166 -0.67 -0.03 7.19
N ILE A 167 -0.70 -1.19 7.86
CA ILE A 167 -0.92 -2.50 7.21
C ILE A 167 -2.28 -2.51 6.50
N ARG A 168 -3.34 -2.03 7.16
CA ARG A 168 -4.68 -1.99 6.57
C ARG A 168 -4.77 -1.00 5.41
N ALA A 169 -4.12 0.15 5.47
CA ALA A 169 -4.07 1.06 4.34
C ALA A 169 -3.41 0.40 3.12
N CYS A 170 -2.25 -0.26 3.29
CA CYS A 170 -1.59 -1.01 2.22
C CYS A 170 -2.47 -2.13 1.65
N GLU A 171 -3.11 -2.92 2.51
CA GLU A 171 -4.01 -4.01 2.11
C GLU A 171 -5.16 -3.48 1.24
N GLN A 172 -5.81 -2.40 1.69
CA GLN A 172 -6.97 -1.84 1.01
C GLN A 172 -6.59 -1.16 -0.32
N LEU A 173 -5.46 -0.45 -0.38
CA LEU A 173 -4.91 0.04 -1.66
C LEU A 173 -4.59 -1.13 -2.60
N GLY A 174 -4.09 -2.24 -2.07
CA GLY A 174 -3.85 -3.46 -2.83
C GLY A 174 -5.11 -4.08 -3.41
N TYR A 175 -6.18 -4.19 -2.62
CA TYR A 175 -7.48 -4.64 -3.13
C TYR A 175 -8.04 -3.69 -4.18
N ALA A 176 -7.95 -2.37 -3.96
CA ALA A 176 -8.37 -1.39 -4.97
C ALA A 176 -7.64 -1.62 -6.30
N LEU A 177 -6.31 -1.74 -6.27
CA LEU A 177 -5.49 -1.97 -7.45
C LEU A 177 -5.86 -3.26 -8.18
N LEU A 178 -6.00 -4.38 -7.44
CA LEU A 178 -6.41 -5.67 -7.99
C LEU A 178 -7.79 -5.57 -8.68
N HIS A 179 -8.75 -4.91 -8.03
CA HIS A 179 -10.09 -4.76 -8.59
C HIS A 179 -10.11 -3.89 -9.84
N LEU A 180 -9.39 -2.76 -9.84
CA LEU A 180 -9.26 -1.89 -11.00
C LEU A 180 -8.70 -2.65 -12.22
N PHE A 181 -7.69 -3.49 -12.01
CA PHE A 181 -7.16 -4.35 -13.07
C PHE A 181 -8.19 -5.35 -13.59
N ARG A 182 -8.94 -6.02 -12.71
CA ARG A 182 -9.98 -7.00 -13.09
C ARG A 182 -11.08 -6.39 -13.96
N ILE A 183 -11.45 -5.13 -13.71
CA ILE A 183 -12.48 -4.43 -14.49
C ILE A 183 -11.90 -3.57 -15.63
N ALA A 184 -10.59 -3.66 -15.89
CA ALA A 184 -9.87 -2.86 -16.89
C ALA A 184 -10.08 -1.34 -16.75
N HIS A 185 -10.16 -0.85 -15.51
CA HIS A 185 -10.31 0.57 -15.20
C HIS A 185 -8.94 1.20 -14.93
N PRO A 186 -8.70 2.45 -15.35
CA PRO A 186 -7.45 3.15 -15.04
C PRO A 186 -7.22 3.26 -13.53
N VAL A 187 -5.95 3.19 -13.13
CA VAL A 187 -5.50 3.41 -11.76
C VAL A 187 -5.69 4.89 -11.41
N PRO A 188 -6.39 5.22 -10.31
CA PRO A 188 -6.54 6.60 -9.86
C PRO A 188 -5.19 7.26 -9.54
N PRO A 189 -5.08 8.59 -9.72
CA PRO A 189 -3.90 9.33 -9.30
C PRO A 189 -3.58 9.11 -7.81
N GLN A 190 -2.29 9.17 -7.49
CA GLN A 190 -1.68 9.02 -6.16
C GLN A 190 -1.72 7.62 -5.56
N LEU A 191 -2.38 6.62 -6.17
CA LEU A 191 -2.46 5.29 -5.57
C LEU A 191 -1.07 4.66 -5.39
N TYR A 192 -0.19 4.75 -6.39
CA TYR A 192 1.17 4.23 -6.28
C TYR A 192 2.00 5.07 -5.32
N LEU A 193 1.86 6.40 -5.37
CA LEU A 193 2.52 7.30 -4.42
C LEU A 193 2.17 6.92 -2.98
N GLU A 194 0.90 6.67 -2.68
CA GLU A 194 0.47 6.33 -1.32
C GLU A 194 1.00 4.98 -0.84
N LEU A 195 1.01 3.96 -1.72
CA LEU A 195 1.68 2.68 -1.44
C LEU A 195 3.17 2.90 -1.14
N ASN A 196 3.84 3.72 -1.95
CA ASN A 196 5.24 4.04 -1.81
C ASN A 196 5.54 4.78 -0.51
N GLN A 197 4.70 5.74 -0.12
CA GLN A 197 4.83 6.49 1.12
C GLN A 197 4.59 5.61 2.35
N LEU A 198 3.61 4.69 2.31
CA LEU A 198 3.38 3.73 3.40
C LEU A 198 4.57 2.77 3.55
N TYR A 199 5.14 2.30 2.44
CA TYR A 199 6.37 1.49 2.45
C TYR A 199 7.53 2.27 3.06
N ARG A 200 7.79 3.48 2.57
CA ARG A 200 8.84 4.39 3.06
C ARG A 200 8.70 4.64 4.56
N TYR A 201 7.49 4.93 5.02
CA TYR A 201 7.19 5.17 6.43
C TYR A 201 7.50 3.93 7.29
N ALA A 202 7.09 2.74 6.83
CA ALA A 202 7.35 1.49 7.53
C ALA A 202 8.85 1.14 7.55
N GLU A 203 9.56 1.42 6.47
CA GLU A 203 11.00 1.21 6.35
C GLU A 203 11.79 2.12 7.30
N HIS A 204 11.47 3.42 7.29
CA HIS A 204 12.08 4.41 8.18
C HIS A 204 11.95 4.03 9.67
N HIS A 205 10.80 3.47 10.05
CA HIS A 205 10.56 3.01 11.42
C HIS A 205 10.95 1.55 11.70
N GLN A 206 11.55 0.85 10.72
CA GLN A 206 11.99 -0.55 10.84
C GLN A 206 10.86 -1.53 11.21
N VAL A 207 9.66 -1.29 10.68
CA VAL A 207 8.45 -2.09 10.94
C VAL A 207 7.93 -2.84 9.71
N LEU A 208 8.66 -2.81 8.58
CA LEU A 208 8.26 -3.43 7.31
C LEU A 208 7.77 -4.88 7.44
N TYR A 209 8.44 -5.68 8.28
CA TYR A 209 8.20 -7.10 8.50
C TYR A 209 7.48 -7.40 9.83
N GLN A 210 6.94 -6.38 10.49
CA GLN A 210 6.28 -6.55 11.78
C GLN A 210 4.78 -6.77 11.61
N LEU A 211 4.25 -7.77 12.34
CA LEU A 211 2.82 -8.04 12.46
C LEU A 211 2.39 -7.86 13.93
N PRO A 212 1.56 -6.86 14.27
CA PRO A 212 1.09 -6.71 15.64
C PRO A 212 0.12 -7.86 15.96
N HIS A 213 0.12 -8.37 17.20
CA HIS A 213 -0.77 -9.49 17.58
C HIS A 213 -2.27 -9.28 17.31
N ALA A 214 -2.72 -8.01 17.27
CA ALA A 214 -4.08 -7.64 16.87
C ALA A 214 -4.37 -7.94 15.38
N ALA A 215 -3.35 -7.86 14.53
CA ALA A 215 -3.39 -8.27 13.12
C ALA A 215 -3.79 -9.75 13.01
N THR A 216 -3.09 -10.63 13.72
CA THR A 216 -3.34 -12.08 13.70
C THR A 216 -4.76 -12.44 14.14
N ARG A 217 -5.28 -11.79 15.20
CA ARG A 217 -6.67 -12.01 15.66
C ARG A 217 -7.73 -11.50 14.68
N ALA A 218 -7.37 -10.53 13.85
CA ALA A 218 -8.23 -9.98 12.80
C ALA A 218 -8.00 -10.65 11.43
N GLY A 219 -7.38 -11.84 11.41
CA GLY A 219 -7.13 -12.62 10.20
C GLY A 219 -6.07 -12.03 9.26
N ILE A 220 -5.19 -11.15 9.76
CA ILE A 220 -4.03 -10.68 9.00
C ILE A 220 -2.88 -11.65 9.16
N ASP A 221 -2.33 -12.07 8.03
CA ASP A 221 -1.15 -12.91 7.92
C ASP A 221 0.03 -12.21 7.21
N LYS A 222 -0.13 -10.96 6.75
CA LYS A 222 0.84 -10.27 5.90
C LYS A 222 1.26 -8.90 6.40
N ASP A 223 2.57 -8.69 6.44
CA ASP A 223 3.21 -7.42 6.76
C ASP A 223 3.24 -6.45 5.57
N ILE A 224 3.70 -5.22 5.80
CA ILE A 224 3.74 -4.18 4.77
C ILE A 224 4.67 -4.57 3.63
N ALA A 225 5.83 -5.17 3.91
CA ALA A 225 6.77 -5.59 2.87
C ALA A 225 6.17 -6.64 1.94
N THR A 226 5.46 -7.62 2.49
CA THR A 226 4.83 -8.71 1.76
C THR A 226 3.72 -8.18 0.85
N ILE A 227 2.83 -7.34 1.39
CA ILE A 227 1.76 -6.69 0.61
C ILE A 227 2.39 -5.86 -0.52
N TYR A 228 3.36 -4.99 -0.18
CA TYR A 228 3.98 -4.09 -1.13
C TYR A 228 4.71 -4.84 -2.26
N LYS A 229 5.54 -5.84 -1.93
CA LYS A 229 6.24 -6.68 -2.91
C LYS A 229 5.28 -7.32 -3.91
N ARG A 230 4.17 -7.88 -3.42
CA ARG A 230 3.15 -8.51 -4.27
C ARG A 230 2.52 -7.54 -5.26
N LEU A 231 2.16 -6.34 -4.79
CA LEU A 231 1.53 -5.31 -5.62
C LEU A 231 2.49 -4.75 -6.67
N MET A 232 3.74 -4.49 -6.29
CA MET A 232 4.78 -4.04 -7.22
C MET A 232 5.07 -5.11 -8.29
N LEU A 233 5.15 -6.37 -7.89
CA LEU A 233 5.35 -7.48 -8.83
C LEU A 233 4.16 -7.68 -9.76
N LEU A 234 2.93 -7.60 -9.25
CA LEU A 234 1.73 -7.64 -10.06
C LEU A 234 1.74 -6.51 -11.12
N ALA A 235 2.15 -5.30 -10.74
CA ALA A 235 2.28 -4.19 -11.67
C ALA A 235 3.38 -4.40 -12.74
N ILE A 236 4.51 -5.03 -12.38
CA ILE A 236 5.58 -5.39 -13.32
C ILE A 236 5.06 -6.35 -14.40
N ILE A 237 4.23 -7.32 -14.01
CA ILE A 237 3.63 -8.33 -14.89
C ILE A 237 2.66 -7.74 -15.91
N ASP A 238 2.21 -6.50 -15.71
CA ASP A 238 1.28 -5.80 -16.61
C ASP A 238 -0.08 -6.53 -16.73
N PRO A 239 -0.94 -6.41 -15.70
CA PRO A 239 -2.21 -7.14 -15.64
C PRO A 239 -3.18 -6.83 -16.78
N SER A 240 -2.95 -5.74 -17.52
CA SER A 240 -3.73 -5.38 -18.72
C SER A 240 -3.68 -6.44 -19.83
N ARG A 241 -2.74 -7.38 -19.74
CA ARG A 241 -2.51 -8.46 -20.73
C ARG A 241 -3.06 -9.81 -20.30
N LEU A 242 -3.62 -9.88 -19.09
CA LEU A 242 -4.20 -11.08 -18.52
C LEU A 242 -5.72 -11.00 -18.59
N SER A 243 -6.38 -12.14 -18.78
CA SER A 243 -7.81 -12.23 -18.53
C SER A 243 -8.10 -12.05 -17.03
N GLU A 244 -9.35 -11.70 -16.71
CA GLU A 244 -9.75 -11.47 -15.31
C GLU A 244 -9.42 -12.65 -14.38
N ARG A 245 -9.64 -13.87 -14.86
CA ARG A 245 -9.33 -15.10 -14.11
C ARG A 245 -7.82 -15.26 -13.91
N GLU A 246 -7.03 -14.98 -14.94
CA GLU A 246 -5.57 -15.05 -14.87
C GLU A 246 -5.00 -13.98 -13.93
N ILE A 247 -5.62 -12.80 -13.80
CA ILE A 247 -5.20 -11.78 -12.84
C ILE A 247 -5.29 -12.31 -11.40
N LEU A 248 -6.43 -12.92 -11.02
CA LEU A 248 -6.61 -13.50 -9.70
C LEU A 248 -5.65 -14.67 -9.44
N SER A 249 -5.55 -15.61 -10.39
CA SER A 249 -4.63 -16.75 -10.26
C SER A 249 -3.16 -16.32 -10.23
N THR A 250 -2.79 -15.28 -10.99
CA THR A 250 -1.47 -14.67 -10.92
C THR A 250 -1.23 -14.06 -9.55
N TYR A 251 -2.18 -13.26 -9.05
CA TYR A 251 -2.07 -12.67 -7.73
C TYR A 251 -1.81 -13.75 -6.67
N GLU A 252 -2.58 -14.84 -6.65
CA GLU A 252 -2.39 -15.99 -5.75
C GLU A 252 -1.07 -16.74 -5.94
N LEU A 253 -0.64 -16.97 -7.18
CA LEU A 253 0.64 -17.59 -7.50
C LEU A 253 1.83 -16.76 -6.99
N LEU A 254 1.77 -15.44 -7.20
CA LEU A 254 2.84 -14.53 -6.78
C LEU A 254 3.12 -14.57 -5.29
N GLU A 255 2.08 -14.74 -4.47
CA GLU A 255 2.21 -14.86 -3.01
C GLU A 255 3.21 -15.95 -2.60
N ARG A 256 3.18 -17.10 -3.29
CA ARG A 256 4.07 -18.25 -3.00
C ARG A 256 5.51 -18.01 -3.41
N LEU A 257 5.77 -16.97 -4.20
CA LEU A 257 7.07 -16.70 -4.81
C LEU A 257 7.74 -15.42 -4.25
N LEU A 258 7.09 -14.69 -3.34
CA LEU A 258 7.59 -13.42 -2.79
C LEU A 258 8.90 -13.56 -2.01
N THR A 259 9.21 -14.76 -1.50
CA THR A 259 10.49 -15.06 -0.84
C THR A 259 11.69 -14.91 -1.77
N HIS A 260 11.47 -14.94 -3.09
CA HIS A 260 12.50 -14.79 -4.12
C HIS A 260 12.57 -13.36 -4.70
N VAL A 261 11.92 -12.39 -4.06
CA VAL A 261 11.92 -10.98 -4.44
C VAL A 261 12.58 -10.15 -3.37
N GLU A 262 13.51 -9.31 -3.76
CA GLU A 262 14.23 -8.40 -2.86
C GLU A 262 13.93 -6.95 -3.19
N ILE A 263 13.78 -6.13 -2.15
CA ILE A 263 13.74 -4.67 -2.27
C ILE A 263 14.88 -4.15 -1.40
N SER A 264 15.77 -3.36 -1.99
CA SER A 264 16.94 -2.82 -1.30
C SER A 264 17.20 -1.36 -1.69
N PRO A 265 17.93 -0.60 -0.87
CA PRO A 265 18.46 0.69 -1.28
C PRO A 265 19.34 0.58 -2.55
N PRO A 266 19.54 1.69 -3.27
CA PRO A 266 20.42 1.74 -4.42
C PRO A 266 21.84 1.33 -4.00
N HIS A 267 22.43 0.35 -4.68
CA HIS A 267 23.79 -0.09 -4.40
C HIS A 267 24.53 -0.48 -5.68
N GLY A 268 25.84 -0.23 -5.67
CA GLY A 268 26.83 -0.73 -6.64
C GLY A 268 26.58 -0.43 -8.12
N PRO A 269 27.53 -0.76 -9.00
CA PRO A 269 27.20 -1.05 -10.38
C PRO A 269 26.53 -2.43 -10.44
N LEU A 270 25.29 -2.47 -10.94
CA LEU A 270 24.61 -3.73 -11.24
C LEU A 270 25.13 -4.27 -12.58
N GLU A 271 25.56 -5.54 -12.61
CA GLU A 271 26.15 -6.16 -13.81
C GLU A 271 25.33 -7.35 -14.34
N GLY A 272 25.59 -7.71 -15.60
CA GLY A 272 25.08 -8.94 -16.22
C GLY A 272 23.56 -9.12 -16.14
N LEU A 273 23.15 -10.31 -15.67
CA LEU A 273 21.74 -10.72 -15.59
C LEU A 273 21.02 -10.09 -14.39
N GLU A 274 21.73 -9.73 -13.32
CA GLU A 274 21.16 -9.02 -12.17
C GLU A 274 20.61 -7.67 -12.61
N ARG A 275 21.40 -6.90 -13.36
CA ARG A 275 20.95 -5.65 -13.98
C ARG A 275 19.69 -5.82 -14.84
N LYS A 276 19.61 -6.92 -15.61
CA LYS A 276 18.46 -7.24 -16.46
C LYS A 276 17.23 -7.68 -15.67
N CYS A 277 17.35 -7.96 -14.38
CA CYS A 277 16.24 -8.33 -13.49
C CYS A 277 15.99 -7.30 -12.40
N CYS A 278 16.57 -6.10 -12.53
CA CYS A 278 16.35 -5.00 -11.59
C CYS A 278 15.37 -3.97 -12.16
N PHE A 279 14.41 -3.61 -11.33
CA PHE A 279 13.49 -2.51 -11.54
C PHE A 279 13.77 -1.41 -10.52
N ILE A 280 13.49 -0.15 -10.87
CA ILE A 280 13.56 0.99 -9.97
C ILE A 280 12.16 1.36 -9.53
N VAL A 281 12.00 1.56 -8.23
CA VAL A 281 10.88 2.25 -7.61
C VAL A 281 11.39 3.57 -7.07
N ASP A 282 10.75 4.69 -7.42
CA ASP A 282 10.96 5.96 -6.74
C ASP A 282 9.83 6.17 -5.72
N LEU A 283 10.19 6.18 -4.44
CA LEU A 283 9.22 6.25 -3.34
C LEU A 283 8.45 7.57 -3.28
N ASN A 284 8.89 8.61 -4.00
CA ASN A 284 8.18 9.89 -4.14
C ASN A 284 7.41 10.02 -5.46
N SER A 285 7.39 8.98 -6.30
CA SER A 285 6.68 8.98 -7.57
C SER A 285 5.36 8.22 -7.50
N ASP A 286 4.37 8.66 -8.29
CA ASP A 286 3.11 7.96 -8.49
C ASP A 286 3.18 6.97 -9.66
N HIS A 287 4.18 6.08 -9.61
CA HIS A 287 4.42 5.11 -10.69
C HIS A 287 4.74 3.72 -10.14
N PRO A 288 4.37 2.66 -10.88
CA PRO A 288 4.83 1.31 -10.60
C PRO A 288 6.35 1.17 -10.85
N PRO A 289 6.96 0.02 -10.49
CA PRO A 289 8.36 -0.22 -10.78
C PRO A 289 8.65 -0.11 -12.28
N ARG A 290 9.74 0.57 -12.63
CA ARG A 290 10.19 0.76 -14.01
C ARG A 290 11.48 -0.01 -14.26
N ALA A 291 11.67 -0.52 -15.47
CA ALA A 291 12.92 -1.17 -15.84
C ALA A 291 14.12 -0.24 -15.59
N LEU A 292 15.19 -0.78 -15.01
CA LEU A 292 16.42 -0.04 -14.75
C LEU A 292 17.06 0.43 -16.07
N VAL A 293 17.11 1.74 -16.28
CA VAL A 293 17.80 2.36 -17.43
C VAL A 293 19.25 2.71 -17.09
N PRO A 294 20.20 2.53 -18.03
CA PRO A 294 21.65 2.72 -17.81
C PRO A 294 22.10 4.06 -17.22
N HIS A 295 21.36 5.14 -17.43
CA HIS A 295 21.84 6.51 -17.20
C HIS A 295 20.96 7.32 -16.22
N GLY A 296 19.99 6.66 -15.57
CA GLY A 296 19.06 7.31 -14.63
C GLY A 296 19.26 6.91 -13.17
N PHE A 297 20.35 6.19 -12.85
CA PHE A 297 20.59 5.63 -11.53
C PHE A 297 21.75 6.36 -10.83
N THR A 298 21.46 6.96 -9.69
CA THR A 298 22.48 7.47 -8.76
C THR A 298 22.28 6.80 -7.41
N SER A 299 23.37 6.29 -6.81
CA SER A 299 23.33 5.69 -5.47
C SER A 299 23.02 6.72 -4.37
N GLU A 300 23.04 8.00 -4.70
CA GLU A 300 22.82 9.11 -3.77
C GLU A 300 21.33 9.36 -3.49
N ASN A 301 20.44 8.96 -4.39
CA ASN A 301 19.01 9.19 -4.18
C ASN A 301 18.40 8.16 -3.22
N GLN A 302 18.28 8.56 -1.95
CA GLN A 302 17.72 7.74 -0.87
C GLN A 302 16.23 7.39 -1.03
N ASN A 303 15.51 7.98 -1.99
CA ASN A 303 14.13 7.65 -2.29
C ASN A 303 13.99 6.52 -3.32
N LEU A 304 15.07 6.15 -4.02
CA LEU A 304 15.03 5.05 -4.97
C LEU A 304 15.15 3.71 -4.24
N ARG A 305 14.41 2.70 -4.68
CA ARG A 305 14.58 1.30 -4.27
C ARG A 305 14.82 0.44 -5.49
N LEU A 306 15.77 -0.48 -5.37
CA LEU A 306 15.98 -1.55 -6.32
C LEU A 306 15.02 -2.68 -5.99
N PHE A 307 14.20 -3.05 -6.97
CA PHE A 307 13.29 -4.18 -6.90
C PHE A 307 13.87 -5.31 -7.77
N ASN A 308 14.44 -6.31 -7.12
CA ASN A 308 15.21 -7.38 -7.77
C ASN A 308 14.35 -8.65 -7.93
N THR A 309 14.17 -9.07 -9.18
CA THR A 309 13.43 -10.29 -9.57
C THR A 309 14.34 -11.43 -10.04
N TYR A 310 15.67 -11.31 -9.90
CA TYR A 310 16.63 -12.29 -10.39
C TYR A 310 16.40 -13.69 -9.80
N SER A 311 16.34 -13.78 -8.47
CA SER A 311 16.08 -15.03 -7.75
C SER A 311 14.71 -15.61 -8.11
N LEU A 312 13.72 -14.74 -8.33
CA LEU A 312 12.40 -15.13 -8.78
C LEU A 312 12.44 -15.73 -10.20
N LEU A 313 13.10 -15.08 -11.15
CA LEU A 313 13.21 -15.58 -12.53
C LEU A 313 13.89 -16.95 -12.56
N ARG A 314 14.95 -17.15 -11.78
CA ARG A 314 15.59 -18.47 -11.62
C ARG A 314 14.61 -19.50 -11.08
N LYS A 315 13.85 -19.14 -10.03
CA LYS A 315 12.87 -20.04 -9.44
C LYS A 315 11.78 -20.43 -10.43
N VAL A 316 11.28 -19.48 -11.20
CA VAL A 316 10.30 -19.73 -12.27
C VAL A 316 10.86 -20.71 -13.29
N GLY A 317 12.13 -20.55 -13.72
CA GLY A 317 12.80 -21.49 -14.63
C GLY A 317 12.91 -22.90 -14.06
N GLU A 318 13.27 -23.05 -12.78
CA GLU A 318 13.30 -24.35 -12.09
C GLU A 318 11.92 -25.02 -12.07
N LEU A 319 10.87 -24.27 -11.74
CA LEU A 319 9.50 -24.79 -11.67
C LEU A 319 8.97 -25.22 -13.04
N LEU A 320 9.30 -24.47 -14.10
CA LEU A 320 8.95 -24.82 -15.47
C LEU A 320 9.67 -26.09 -15.94
N HIS A 321 10.97 -26.22 -15.65
CA HIS A 321 11.73 -27.43 -15.96
C HIS A 321 11.17 -28.64 -15.19
N GLN A 322 10.85 -28.49 -13.90
CA GLN A 322 10.23 -29.56 -13.11
C GLN A 322 8.87 -30.01 -13.66
N ALA A 323 8.08 -29.08 -14.20
CA ALA A 323 6.77 -29.40 -14.79
C ALA A 323 6.87 -30.22 -16.09
N GLU A 324 8.03 -30.20 -16.76
CA GLU A 324 8.29 -30.97 -17.98
C GLU A 324 8.73 -32.42 -17.67
N HIS A 325 9.14 -32.72 -16.43
CA HIS A 325 9.58 -34.04 -15.99
C HIS A 325 8.51 -34.78 -15.15
N PRO A 326 8.06 -36.00 -15.53
CA PRO A 326 6.91 -36.69 -14.91
C PRO A 326 7.04 -37.11 -13.44
N SER A 327 8.25 -37.07 -12.87
CA SER A 327 8.57 -37.64 -11.55
C SER A 327 8.48 -36.65 -10.39
N ALA A 328 8.23 -35.36 -10.64
CA ALA A 328 8.09 -34.34 -9.61
C ALA A 328 6.60 -34.05 -9.29
N GLN A 329 6.37 -33.54 -8.07
CA GLN A 329 5.06 -33.16 -7.55
C GLN A 329 4.28 -32.33 -8.58
N ARG A 330 3.13 -32.84 -9.03
CA ARG A 330 2.39 -32.25 -10.17
C ARG A 330 1.89 -30.85 -9.83
N MET A 331 2.54 -29.84 -10.40
CA MET A 331 2.03 -28.47 -10.42
C MET A 331 0.72 -28.41 -11.25
N PRO A 332 -0.29 -27.62 -10.84
CA PRO A 332 -1.47 -27.40 -11.64
C PRO A 332 -1.12 -26.86 -13.04
N LYS A 333 -1.78 -27.33 -14.09
CA LYS A 333 -1.51 -26.87 -15.48
C LYS A 333 -1.67 -25.36 -15.65
N ILE A 334 -2.63 -24.77 -14.94
CA ILE A 334 -2.87 -23.32 -14.96
C ILE A 334 -1.66 -22.55 -14.42
N ASP A 335 -1.03 -23.03 -13.33
CA ASP A 335 0.16 -22.40 -12.78
C ASP A 335 1.32 -22.46 -13.78
N VAL A 336 1.51 -23.59 -14.48
CA VAL A 336 2.56 -23.73 -15.50
C VAL A 336 2.35 -22.73 -16.64
N GLN A 337 1.12 -22.58 -17.13
CA GLN A 337 0.80 -21.62 -18.19
C GLN A 337 1.05 -20.19 -17.73
N LEU A 338 0.61 -19.84 -16.51
CA LEU A 338 0.88 -18.54 -15.92
C LEU A 338 2.38 -18.31 -15.79
N LEU A 339 3.15 -19.23 -15.22
CA LEU A 339 4.60 -19.11 -15.08
C LEU A 339 5.32 -18.86 -16.41
N ARG A 340 4.91 -19.55 -17.50
CA ARG A 340 5.43 -19.28 -18.85
C ARG A 340 5.10 -17.86 -19.31
N HIS A 341 3.89 -17.39 -19.03
CA HIS A 341 3.48 -16.02 -19.33
C HIS A 341 4.25 -14.97 -18.49
N LEU A 342 4.52 -15.25 -17.22
CA LEU A 342 5.17 -14.31 -16.30
C LEU A 342 6.66 -14.14 -16.58
N ALA A 343 7.36 -15.20 -16.97
CA ALA A 343 8.82 -15.24 -17.06
C ALA A 343 9.44 -14.08 -17.89
N PRO A 344 8.91 -13.70 -19.07
CA PRO A 344 9.44 -12.57 -19.83
C PRO A 344 9.37 -11.23 -19.07
N TYR A 345 8.31 -10.98 -18.32
CA TYR A 345 8.09 -9.71 -17.60
C TYR A 345 9.03 -9.53 -16.40
N LEU A 346 9.58 -10.62 -15.88
CA LEU A 346 10.57 -10.58 -14.79
C LEU A 346 11.96 -10.15 -15.29
N ASN A 347 12.16 -10.08 -16.61
CA ASN A 347 13.35 -9.53 -17.23
C ASN A 347 13.06 -8.07 -17.63
N ALA A 348 13.67 -7.11 -16.93
CA ALA A 348 13.57 -5.68 -17.19
C ALA A 348 14.06 -5.27 -18.59
N SER A 349 14.87 -6.09 -19.26
CA SER A 349 15.27 -5.84 -20.67
C SER A 349 14.26 -6.33 -21.71
N TYR A 350 13.18 -6.99 -21.29
CA TYR A 350 12.14 -7.49 -22.17
C TYR A 350 11.36 -6.35 -22.84
N GLN A 351 11.37 -6.32 -24.18
CA GLN A 351 10.56 -5.39 -24.96
C GLN A 351 9.12 -5.89 -25.01
N ARG A 352 8.24 -5.17 -24.31
CA ARG A 352 6.82 -5.52 -24.23
C ARG A 352 6.15 -5.35 -25.61
N PRO A 353 5.34 -6.31 -26.07
CA PRO A 353 4.53 -6.15 -27.28
C PRO A 353 3.61 -4.93 -27.15
N SER A 354 3.26 -4.26 -28.25
CA SER A 354 2.26 -3.17 -28.21
C SER A 354 0.94 -3.63 -27.55
N PRO A 355 0.22 -2.77 -26.83
CA PRO A 355 -1.07 -3.12 -26.22
C PRO A 355 -2.01 -3.72 -27.28
N GLY A 356 -2.64 -4.86 -26.98
CA GLY A 356 -3.58 -5.54 -27.88
C GLY A 356 -2.98 -6.63 -28.80
N LYS A 357 -1.66 -6.87 -28.77
CA LYS A 357 -1.07 -8.08 -29.36
C LYS A 357 -0.80 -9.11 -28.27
N SER A 358 -1.41 -10.30 -28.41
CA SER A 358 -1.07 -11.46 -27.58
C SER A 358 0.40 -11.83 -27.76
N LEU A 359 1.02 -12.33 -26.70
CA LEU A 359 2.34 -12.97 -26.80
C LEU A 359 2.27 -14.12 -27.82
N PRO A 360 3.30 -14.34 -28.64
CA PRO A 360 3.37 -15.56 -29.44
C PRO A 360 3.36 -16.77 -28.49
N ASN A 361 2.53 -17.76 -28.84
CA ASN A 361 2.30 -19.00 -28.08
C ASN A 361 3.58 -19.77 -27.77
#